data_AF-A0A497NHX4-F1
#
_entry.id   AF-A0A497NHX4-F1
#
_cell.length_a   1.000
_cell.length_b   1.000
_cell.length_c   1.000
_cell.angle_alpha   90.00
_cell.angle_beta   90.00
_cell.angle_gamma   90.00
#
_symmetry.space_group_name_H-M   'P 1'
#
loop_
_entity.id
_entity.type
_entity.pdbx_description
1 polymer ?
#
loop_
_entity_poly.entity_id
_entity_poly.type
_entity_poly.pdbx_seq_one_letter_code
_entity_poly.pdbx_strand_id
1 'polypeptide(L)'
;MANLECKTVYFEKSGRNNTDLTLKLAKIRAEELGIRNVVVASSTGVTGVKVSEAFKGYNVIVVAGVVGFREPNAHRFLPENRSAIENNGGKIVFSTHAFGTLGRAVNKRFGVIQVDEIIAHVLRLFGAGTKVACEIACMATDAGLLRTD
;
A
#
# COMPACT_ATOMS: atom_id res chain seq x y z
N MET A 1 12.00 -25.86 -11.41
CA MET A 1 10.73 -25.11 -11.27
C MET A 1 9.98 -25.25 -12.57
N ALA A 2 8.66 -25.51 -12.52
CA ALA A 2 7.85 -25.48 -13.73
C ALA A 2 7.73 -24.04 -14.25
N ASN A 3 7.64 -23.88 -15.57
CA ASN A 3 7.35 -22.58 -16.17
C ASN A 3 5.93 -22.15 -15.75
N LEU A 4 5.76 -20.88 -15.40
CA LEU A 4 4.46 -20.29 -15.08
C LEU A 4 4.10 -19.26 -16.16
N GLU A 5 2.97 -19.47 -16.81
CA GLU A 5 2.34 -18.47 -17.68
C GLU A 5 1.22 -17.77 -16.91
N CYS A 6 1.14 -16.44 -17.00
CA CYS A 6 0.07 -15.69 -16.35
C CYS A 6 -0.30 -14.42 -17.12
N LYS A 7 -1.55 -14.00 -16.92
CA LYS A 7 -2.08 -12.77 -17.53
C LYS A 7 -1.50 -11.53 -16.82
N THR A 8 -1.04 -10.57 -17.62
CA THR A 8 -0.64 -9.24 -17.16
C THR A 8 -1.45 -8.18 -17.90
N VAL A 9 -1.88 -7.14 -17.19
CA VAL A 9 -2.65 -6.02 -17.77
C VAL A 9 -1.87 -4.73 -17.59
N TYR A 10 -1.65 -4.01 -18.69
CA TYR A 10 -1.04 -2.69 -18.70
C TYR A 10 -2.12 -1.63 -18.87
N PHE A 11 -2.17 -0.66 -17.95
CA PHE A 11 -3.07 0.48 -18.07
C PHE A 11 -2.43 1.55 -18.95
N GLU A 12 -3.21 2.11 -19.88
CA GLU A 12 -2.74 3.19 -20.76
C GLU A 12 -2.31 4.44 -19.98
N LYS A 13 -3.03 4.75 -18.89
CA LYS A 13 -2.77 5.92 -18.05
C LYS A 13 -2.78 5.51 -16.58
N SER A 14 -1.92 6.13 -15.78
CA SER A 14 -1.97 6.00 -14.32
C SER A 14 -3.14 6.79 -13.73
N GLY A 15 -3.76 6.30 -12.66
CA GLY A 15 -4.73 7.11 -11.92
C GLY A 15 -5.77 6.30 -11.16
N ARG A 16 -6.68 7.05 -10.50
CA ARG A 16 -7.77 6.49 -9.68
C ARG A 16 -8.80 5.72 -10.51
N ASN A 17 -8.95 6.06 -11.79
CA ASN A 17 -9.81 5.36 -12.75
C ASN A 17 -9.46 3.86 -12.87
N ASN A 18 -8.24 3.45 -12.53
CA ASN A 18 -7.84 2.05 -12.59
C ASN A 18 -8.15 1.25 -11.32
N THR A 19 -8.62 1.90 -10.24
CA THR A 19 -8.73 1.29 -8.90
C THR A 19 -9.58 0.02 -8.93
N ASP A 20 -10.81 0.11 -9.43
CA ASP A 20 -11.76 -1.00 -9.34
C ASP A 20 -11.31 -2.21 -10.20
N LEU A 21 -10.75 -1.94 -11.38
CA LEU A 21 -10.16 -2.99 -12.21
C LEU A 21 -8.89 -3.59 -11.58
N THR A 22 -8.05 -2.78 -10.93
CA THR A 22 -6.87 -3.26 -10.19
C THR A 22 -7.29 -4.20 -9.06
N LEU A 23 -8.31 -3.83 -8.28
CA LEU A 23 -8.82 -4.67 -7.20
C LEU A 23 -9.39 -6.00 -7.73
N LYS A 24 -10.15 -5.94 -8.82
CA LYS A 24 -10.67 -7.15 -9.48
C LYS A 24 -9.55 -8.08 -9.93
N LEU A 25 -8.54 -7.56 -10.63
CA LEU A 25 -7.42 -8.36 -11.12
C LEU A 25 -6.57 -8.94 -9.97
N ALA A 26 -6.34 -8.14 -8.92
CA ALA A 26 -5.63 -8.60 -7.72
C ALA A 26 -6.38 -9.74 -7.02
N LYS A 27 -7.72 -9.66 -6.92
CA LYS A 27 -8.54 -10.71 -6.32
C LYS A 27 -8.47 -12.02 -7.10
N ILE A 28 -8.65 -11.96 -8.42
CA ILE A 28 -8.52 -13.14 -9.29
C ILE A 28 -7.16 -13.81 -9.06
N ARG A 29 -6.07 -13.03 -9.09
CA ARG A 29 -4.72 -13.57 -8.89
C ARG A 29 -4.50 -14.14 -7.49
N ALA A 30 -5.06 -13.50 -6.46
CA ALA A 30 -4.98 -14.00 -5.10
C ALA A 30 -5.72 -15.34 -4.95
N GLU A 31 -6.89 -15.49 -5.59
CA GLU A 31 -7.65 -16.74 -5.60
C GLU A 31 -6.90 -17.86 -6.32
N GLU A 32 -6.35 -17.58 -7.52
CA GLU A 32 -5.55 -18.53 -8.31
C GLU A 32 -4.32 -19.05 -7.53
N LEU A 33 -3.71 -18.20 -6.70
CA LEU A 33 -2.52 -18.54 -5.93
C LEU A 33 -2.82 -19.00 -4.50
N GLY A 34 -4.09 -19.01 -4.07
CA GLY A 34 -4.45 -19.29 -2.68
C GLY A 34 -3.92 -18.27 -1.66
N ILE A 35 -3.60 -17.05 -2.09
CA ILE A 35 -3.10 -15.98 -1.21
C ILE A 35 -4.25 -15.39 -0.41
N ARG A 36 -4.07 -15.27 0.91
CA ARG A 36 -5.08 -14.70 1.83
C ARG A 36 -4.67 -13.38 2.48
N ASN A 37 -3.44 -12.93 2.25
CA ASN A 37 -2.93 -11.66 2.77
C ASN A 37 -3.04 -10.57 1.70
N VAL A 38 -3.64 -9.43 2.04
CA VAL A 38 -3.83 -8.31 1.12
C VAL A 38 -3.41 -7.03 1.81
N VAL A 39 -2.45 -6.32 1.22
CA VAL A 39 -1.98 -5.02 1.72
C VAL A 39 -2.39 -3.93 0.74
N VAL A 40 -2.92 -2.82 1.26
CA VAL A 40 -3.33 -1.69 0.44
C VAL A 40 -2.94 -0.36 1.07
N ALA A 41 -2.46 0.58 0.27
CA ALA A 41 -2.23 1.95 0.69
C ALA A 41 -3.54 2.75 0.67
N SER A 42 -3.88 3.45 1.75
CA SER A 42 -5.04 4.36 1.75
C SER A 42 -4.89 5.52 2.73
N SER A 43 -4.63 6.74 2.23
CA SER A 43 -4.42 7.90 3.09
C SER A 43 -5.68 8.48 3.73
N THR A 44 -6.83 8.39 3.05
CA THR A 44 -8.13 8.86 3.58
C THR A 44 -9.03 7.72 4.05
N GLY A 45 -8.66 6.47 3.75
CA GLY A 45 -9.43 5.27 4.03
C GLY A 45 -10.36 4.82 2.89
N VAL A 46 -10.66 5.68 1.90
CA VAL A 46 -11.62 5.36 0.81
C VAL A 46 -11.27 4.09 0.05
N THR A 47 -10.00 3.92 -0.33
CA THR A 47 -9.54 2.68 -0.99
C THR A 47 -9.53 1.51 -0.01
N GLY A 48 -9.20 1.75 1.26
CA GLY A 48 -9.23 0.74 2.32
C GLY A 48 -10.63 0.14 2.48
N VAL A 49 -11.68 0.97 2.48
CA VAL A 49 -13.08 0.53 2.53
C VAL A 49 -13.38 -0.41 1.37
N LYS A 50 -13.11 0.03 0.12
CA LYS A 50 -13.32 -0.79 -1.09
C LYS A 50 -12.61 -2.15 -1.02
N VAL A 51 -11.37 -2.17 -0.53
CA VAL A 51 -10.61 -3.41 -0.39
C VAL A 51 -11.18 -4.30 0.71
N SER A 52 -11.53 -3.73 1.87
CA SER A 52 -12.11 -4.50 2.98
C SER A 52 -13.43 -5.17 2.59
N GLU A 53 -14.22 -4.56 1.71
CA GLU A 53 -15.45 -5.13 1.16
C GLU A 53 -15.18 -6.19 0.10
N ALA A 54 -14.31 -5.89 -0.87
CA ALA A 54 -14.01 -6.79 -1.98
C ALA A 54 -13.26 -8.05 -1.53
N PHE A 55 -12.49 -7.96 -0.45
CA PHE A 55 -11.66 -9.03 0.10
C PHE A 55 -12.16 -9.49 1.49
N LYS A 56 -13.47 -9.48 1.73
CA LYS A 56 -14.05 -10.11 2.93
C LYS A 56 -13.55 -11.55 3.10
N GLY A 57 -13.12 -11.88 4.32
CA GLY A 57 -12.51 -13.17 4.66
C GLY A 57 -11.00 -13.29 4.37
N TYR A 58 -10.37 -12.26 3.81
CA TYR A 58 -8.92 -12.16 3.70
C TYR A 58 -8.34 -11.41 4.90
N ASN A 59 -7.05 -11.59 5.18
CA ASN A 59 -6.30 -10.72 6.09
C ASN A 59 -5.97 -9.42 5.36
N VAL A 60 -6.89 -8.44 5.45
CA VAL A 60 -6.75 -7.12 4.84
C VAL A 60 -6.00 -6.17 5.77
N ILE A 61 -4.93 -5.58 5.26
CA ILE A 61 -4.08 -4.62 5.96
C ILE A 61 -4.07 -3.31 5.17
N VAL A 62 -4.63 -2.26 5.77
CA VAL A 62 -4.68 -0.91 5.22
C VAL A 62 -3.56 -0.08 5.82
N VAL A 63 -2.57 0.25 5.00
CA VAL A 63 -1.46 1.13 5.39
C VAL A 63 -1.84 2.57 5.10
N ALA A 64 -2.09 3.33 6.17
CA ALA A 64 -2.55 4.72 6.11
C ALA A 64 -1.43 5.71 5.78
N GLY A 65 -0.19 5.37 6.18
CA GLY A 65 0.98 6.22 6.06
C GLY A 65 1.28 7.01 7.33
N VAL A 66 2.06 8.08 7.17
CA VAL A 66 2.63 8.84 8.28
C VAL A 66 1.63 9.88 8.82
N VAL A 67 1.45 9.92 10.14
CA VAL A 67 0.84 11.07 10.82
C VAL A 67 1.80 12.26 10.71
N GLY A 68 1.31 13.43 10.31
CA GLY A 68 2.19 14.58 10.08
C GLY A 68 2.59 14.81 8.62
N PHE A 69 2.11 13.99 7.68
CA PHE A 69 2.59 14.06 6.29
C PHE A 69 2.23 15.36 5.56
N ARG A 70 1.01 15.88 5.79
CA ARG A 70 0.56 17.17 5.22
C ARG A 70 0.63 18.31 6.22
N GLU A 71 0.22 18.04 7.46
CA GLU A 71 0.11 19.03 8.53
C GLU A 71 0.68 18.41 9.81
N PRO A 72 1.42 19.16 10.64
CA PRO A 72 2.00 18.64 11.87
C PRO A 72 0.95 17.99 12.78
N ASN A 73 1.28 16.80 13.31
CA ASN A 73 0.44 16.07 14.25
C ASN A 73 -1.00 15.75 13.77
N ALA A 74 -1.24 15.70 12.47
CA ALA A 74 -2.54 15.39 11.90
C ALA A 74 -2.49 14.30 10.83
N HIS A 75 -3.57 13.54 10.70
CA HIS A 75 -3.76 12.56 9.63
C HIS A 75 -5.15 12.74 8.99
N ARG A 76 -5.22 12.59 7.67
CA ARG A 76 -6.44 12.79 6.88
C ARG A 76 -7.34 11.53 6.82
N PHE A 77 -7.14 10.58 7.72
CA PHE A 77 -7.91 9.33 7.70
C PHE A 77 -9.26 9.63 8.33
N LEU A 78 -10.34 9.35 7.62
CA LEU A 78 -11.68 9.69 8.08
C LEU A 78 -12.18 8.64 9.09
N PRO A 79 -12.77 9.05 10.23
CA PRO A 79 -13.30 8.12 11.23
C PRO A 79 -14.33 7.14 10.65
N GLU A 80 -15.16 7.58 9.72
CA GLU A 80 -16.21 6.75 9.12
C GLU A 80 -15.61 5.62 8.28
N ASN A 81 -14.53 5.92 7.55
CA ASN A 81 -13.79 4.91 6.78
C ASN A 81 -13.05 3.94 7.69
N ARG A 82 -12.52 4.40 8.84
CA ARG A 82 -11.91 3.52 9.84
C ARG A 82 -12.92 2.49 10.33
N SER A 83 -14.08 2.96 10.80
CA SER A 83 -15.13 2.09 11.31
C SER A 83 -15.58 1.08 10.26
N ALA A 84 -15.78 1.50 9.01
CA ALA A 84 -16.15 0.60 7.93
C ALA A 84 -15.09 -0.50 7.66
N ILE A 85 -13.80 -0.14 7.66
CA ILE A 85 -12.70 -1.10 7.46
C ILE A 85 -12.62 -2.10 8.62
N GLU A 86 -12.65 -1.60 9.86
CA GLU A 86 -12.54 -2.42 11.07
C GLU A 86 -13.75 -3.36 11.21
N ASN A 87 -14.97 -2.89 10.90
CA ASN A 87 -16.18 -3.72 10.87
C ASN A 87 -16.14 -4.84 9.81
N ASN A 88 -15.40 -4.65 8.73
CA ASN A 88 -15.14 -5.68 7.73
C ASN A 88 -13.96 -6.61 8.11
N GLY A 89 -13.37 -6.43 9.29
CA GLY A 89 -12.24 -7.23 9.80
C GLY A 89 -10.86 -6.77 9.31
N GLY A 90 -10.78 -5.60 8.66
CA GLY A 90 -9.52 -5.04 8.18
C GLY A 90 -8.70 -4.42 9.32
N LYS A 91 -7.37 -4.50 9.20
CA LYS A 91 -6.42 -3.87 10.12
C LYS A 91 -5.89 -2.57 9.52
N ILE A 92 -5.66 -1.55 10.34
CA ILE A 92 -5.14 -0.26 9.87
C ILE A 92 -3.80 0.04 10.55
N VAL A 93 -2.79 0.37 9.74
CA VAL A 93 -1.44 0.71 10.22
C VAL A 93 -1.13 2.16 9.89
N PHE A 94 -0.75 2.90 10.92
CA PHE A 94 -0.10 4.20 10.81
C PHE A 94 1.39 3.97 11.09
N SER A 95 2.22 4.28 10.11
CA SER A 95 3.66 4.04 10.22
C SER A 95 4.42 5.01 9.33
N THR A 96 5.70 5.19 9.63
CA THR A 96 6.62 5.97 8.82
C THR A 96 6.81 5.30 7.45
N HIS A 97 7.05 6.09 6.40
CA HIS A 97 7.24 5.54 5.07
C HIS A 97 8.59 4.84 4.98
N ALA A 98 8.61 3.53 4.75
CA ALA A 98 9.85 2.75 4.69
C ALA A 98 10.86 3.31 3.66
N PHE A 99 10.38 3.87 2.54
CA PHE A 99 11.23 4.44 1.47
C PHE A 99 11.12 5.96 1.39
N GLY A 100 11.27 6.65 2.53
CA GLY A 100 11.41 8.10 2.52
C GLY A 100 11.14 8.79 3.86
N THR A 101 11.50 8.16 4.98
CA THR A 101 11.35 8.74 6.33
C THR A 101 12.49 9.71 6.59
N LEU A 102 13.62 9.22 7.09
CA LEU A 102 14.76 10.05 7.44
C LEU A 102 15.41 10.66 6.19
N GLY A 103 15.44 9.93 5.07
CA GLY A 103 15.96 10.46 3.81
C GLY A 103 15.25 11.71 3.37
N ARG A 104 13.91 11.74 3.47
CA ARG A 104 13.13 12.94 3.16
C ARG A 104 13.45 14.11 4.08
N ALA A 105 13.71 13.86 5.37
CA ALA A 105 14.09 14.92 6.29
C ALA A 105 15.46 15.51 5.91
N VAL A 106 16.42 14.64 5.58
CA VAL A 106 17.75 15.03 5.05
C VAL A 106 17.61 15.81 3.74
N ASN A 107 16.81 15.32 2.80
CA ASN A 107 16.55 15.98 1.53
C ASN A 107 15.95 17.38 1.70
N LYS A 108 14.92 17.53 2.55
CA LYS A 108 14.31 18.83 2.82
C LYS A 108 15.27 19.83 3.45
N ARG A 109 16.21 19.36 4.28
CA ARG A 109 17.13 20.24 5.01
C ARG A 109 18.39 20.58 4.22
N PHE A 110 18.92 19.61 3.47
CA PHE A 110 20.26 19.68 2.87
C PHE A 110 20.25 19.51 1.34
N GLY A 111 19.12 19.18 0.73
CA GLY A 111 18.99 19.00 -0.72
C GLY A 111 19.62 17.71 -1.26
N VAL A 112 19.97 16.75 -0.39
CA VAL A 112 20.60 15.48 -0.78
C VAL A 112 19.67 14.29 -0.55
N ILE A 113 19.71 13.30 -1.44
CA ILE A 113 18.95 12.05 -1.28
C ILE A 113 19.72 11.04 -0.42
N GLN A 114 18.99 10.11 0.18
CA GLN A 114 19.56 8.98 0.95
C GLN A 114 19.11 7.64 0.36
N VAL A 115 19.57 6.53 0.94
CA VAL A 115 19.34 5.16 0.42
C VAL A 115 17.86 4.82 0.26
N ASP A 116 17.00 5.24 1.19
CA ASP A 116 15.55 5.05 1.15
C ASP A 116 14.92 5.74 -0.07
N GLU A 117 15.37 6.95 -0.40
CA GLU A 117 14.92 7.68 -1.59
C GLU A 117 15.51 7.11 -2.89
N ILE A 118 16.75 6.61 -2.88
CA ILE A 118 17.35 5.91 -4.03
C ILE A 118 16.49 4.70 -4.40
N ILE A 119 16.16 3.85 -3.43
CA ILE A 119 15.26 2.70 -3.63
C ILE A 119 13.92 3.15 -4.19
N ALA A 120 13.33 4.22 -3.61
CA ALA A 120 12.08 4.78 -4.08
C ALA A 120 12.14 5.27 -5.54
N HIS A 121 13.24 5.90 -5.95
CA HIS A 121 13.43 6.38 -7.32
C HIS A 121 13.58 5.23 -8.32
N VAL A 122 14.32 4.18 -7.95
CA VAL A 122 14.46 2.97 -8.78
C VAL A 122 13.11 2.29 -8.98
N LEU A 123 12.33 2.07 -7.92
CA LEU A 123 11.01 1.45 -8.04
C LEU A 123 10.02 2.29 -8.85
N ARG A 124 10.16 3.61 -8.85
CA ARG A 124 9.34 4.52 -9.67
C ARG A 124 9.61 4.41 -11.16
N LEU A 125 10.68 3.76 -11.59
CA LEU A 125 10.86 3.40 -13.00
C LEU A 125 9.71 2.50 -13.51
N PHE A 126 9.11 1.71 -12.64
CA PHE A 126 7.90 0.91 -12.91
C PHE A 126 6.59 1.66 -12.62
N GLY A 127 6.66 2.90 -12.16
CA GLY A 127 5.54 3.73 -11.75
C GLY A 127 5.40 3.89 -10.23
N ALA A 128 4.69 4.95 -9.83
CA ALA A 128 4.50 5.29 -8.42
C ALA A 128 3.75 4.20 -7.63
N GLY A 129 2.81 3.51 -8.28
CA GLY A 129 2.05 2.41 -7.66
C GLY A 129 2.93 1.24 -7.24
N THR A 130 3.87 0.83 -8.10
CA THR A 130 4.82 -0.25 -7.81
C THR A 130 5.70 0.07 -6.61
N LYS A 131 6.26 1.29 -6.57
CA LYS A 131 7.00 1.78 -5.39
C LYS A 131 6.16 1.68 -4.13
N VAL A 132 4.92 2.17 -4.17
CA VAL A 132 4.02 2.16 -3.00
C VAL A 132 3.71 0.72 -2.57
N ALA A 133 3.47 -0.20 -3.51
CA ALA A 133 3.19 -1.60 -3.20
C ALA A 133 4.34 -2.27 -2.44
N CYS A 134 5.59 -2.04 -2.86
CA CYS A 134 6.76 -2.53 -2.13
C CYS A 134 6.91 -1.86 -0.75
N GLU A 135 6.71 -0.53 -0.68
CA GLU A 135 6.84 0.22 0.57
C GLU A 135 5.86 -0.23 1.65
N ILE A 136 4.59 -0.39 1.30
CA ILE A 136 3.56 -0.81 2.26
C ILE A 136 3.70 -2.27 2.68
N ALA A 137 4.31 -3.12 1.86
CA ALA A 137 4.62 -4.50 2.23
C ALA A 137 5.66 -4.55 3.36
N CYS A 138 6.72 -3.73 3.26
CA CYS A 138 7.69 -3.56 4.36
C CYS A 138 7.00 -3.02 5.61
N MET A 139 6.22 -1.94 5.49
CA MET A 139 5.54 -1.32 6.64
C MET A 139 4.56 -2.27 7.34
N ALA A 140 3.82 -3.08 6.60
CA ALA A 140 2.89 -4.07 7.16
C ALA A 140 3.63 -5.22 7.86
N THR A 141 4.78 -5.63 7.30
CA THR A 141 5.64 -6.67 7.88
C THR A 141 6.26 -6.18 9.19
N ASP A 142 6.85 -4.98 9.19
CA ASP A 142 7.49 -4.40 10.39
C ASP A 142 6.48 -4.16 11.51
N ALA A 143 5.21 -3.93 11.17
CA ALA A 143 4.10 -3.86 12.12
C ALA A 143 3.64 -5.23 12.68
N GLY A 144 4.29 -6.33 12.29
CA GLY A 144 3.96 -7.69 12.73
C GLY A 144 2.64 -8.24 12.17
N LEU A 145 2.12 -7.63 11.09
CA LEU A 145 0.84 -8.05 10.50
C LEU A 145 0.99 -9.10 9.39
N LEU A 146 2.23 -9.34 8.95
CA LEU A 146 2.61 -10.32 7.95
C LEU A 146 3.84 -11.08 8.41
N ARG A 147 3.89 -12.36 8.01
CA ARG A 147 5.06 -13.22 8.11
C ARG A 147 5.88 -13.14 6.83
N THR A 148 7.19 -13.37 6.96
CA THR A 148 8.15 -13.43 5.84
C THR A 148 8.78 -14.81 5.66
N ASP A 149 8.37 -15.78 6.49
CA ASP A 149 8.87 -17.15 6.56
C ASP A 149 7.81 -18.19 6.16
#